data_AF-A0A9D6WPA2-F1
#
_entry.id   AF-A0A9D6WPA2-F1
#
_cell.length_a   1.000
_cell.length_b   1.000
_cell.length_c   1.000
_cell.angle_alpha   90.00
_cell.angle_beta   90.00
_cell.angle_gamma   90.00
#
_symmetry.space_group_name_H-M   'P 1'
#
loop_
_entity.id
_entity.type
_entity.pdbx_description
1 polymer ?
#
loop_
_entity_poly.entity_id
_entity_poly.type
_entity_poly.pdbx_seq_one_letter_code
_entity_poly.pdbx_strand_id
1 'polypeptide(L)' 'MAGPVKHNQEWTKQDIALLRELYRKKTVHREVAAKLKRTLNAVESKATELGLTKKRN' A
#
# COMPACT_ATOMS: atom_id res chain seq x y z
N MET A 1 -22.20 11.39 -6.18
CA MET A 1 -22.34 10.10 -5.46
C MET A 1 -21.33 9.12 -6.03
N ALA A 2 -20.10 9.09 -5.50
CA ALA A 2 -19.11 8.10 -5.94
C ALA A 2 -19.30 6.83 -5.11
N GLY A 3 -19.86 5.78 -5.73
CA GLY A 3 -20.00 4.47 -5.12
C GLY A 3 -18.65 3.87 -4.71
N PRO A 4 -18.63 2.87 -3.80
CA PRO A 4 -17.39 2.30 -3.32
C PRO A 4 -16.74 1.52 -4.47
N VAL A 5 -15.70 2.10 -5.05
CA VAL A 5 -14.80 1.43 -5.99
C VAL A 5 -14.23 0.19 -5.32
N LYS A 6 -14.80 -0.97 -5.63
CA LYS A 6 -14.26 -2.26 -5.18
C LYS A 6 -12.93 -2.46 -5.89
N HIS A 7 -11.85 -2.04 -5.23
CA HIS A 7 -10.47 -2.21 -5.66
C HIS A 7 -9.99 -3.67 -5.45
N ASN A 8 -10.70 -4.67 -5.97
CA ASN A 8 -10.13 -6.01 -6.14
C ASN A 8 -9.12 -6.04 -7.31
N GLN A 9 -8.24 -5.04 -7.37
CA GLN A 9 -7.04 -5.19 -8.16
C GLN A 9 -6.08 -5.99 -7.29
N GLU A 10 -5.90 -7.24 -7.69
CA GLU A 10 -4.94 -8.17 -7.11
C GLU A 10 -3.57 -7.48 -7.01
N TRP A 11 -2.94 -7.61 -5.84
CA TRP A 11 -1.59 -7.10 -5.64
C TRP A 11 -0.64 -7.98 -6.42
N THR A 12 -0.04 -7.46 -7.49
CA THR A 12 0.95 -8.23 -8.23
C THR A 12 2.23 -8.36 -7.41
N LYS A 13 3.05 -9.35 -7.75
CA LYS A 13 4.37 -9.52 -7.13
C LYS A 13 5.24 -8.26 -7.28
N GLN A 14 5.07 -7.51 -8.38
CA GLN A 14 5.76 -6.24 -8.61
C GLN A 14 5.26 -5.15 -7.65
N ASP A 15 3.95 -5.01 -7.46
CA ASP A 15 3.39 -4.07 -6.49
C ASP A 15 3.87 -4.36 -5.07
N ILE A 16 3.90 -5.64 -4.67
CA ILE A 16 4.38 -6.08 -3.35
C ILE A 16 5.86 -5.78 -3.19
N ALA A 17 6.69 -6.01 -4.22
CA ALA A 17 8.12 -5.71 -4.18
C ALA A 17 8.38 -4.19 -4.05
N LEU A 18 7.65 -3.38 -4.84
CA LEU A 18 7.70 -1.92 -4.77
C LEU A 18 7.27 -1.41 -3.40
N LEU A 19 6.15 -1.92 -2.88
CA LEU A 19 5.67 -1.61 -1.54
C LEU A 19 6.77 -1.91 -0.51
N ARG A 20 7.37 -3.10 -0.54
CA ARG A 20 8.45 -3.50 0.38
C ARG A 20 9.67 -2.58 0.31
N GLU A 21 10.10 -2.22 -0.89
CA GLU A 21 11.25 -1.34 -1.09
C GLU A 21 10.96 0.08 -0.59
N LEU A 22 9.77 0.60 -0.89
CA LEU A 22 9.36 1.94 -0.46
C LEU A 22 9.18 2.02 1.06
N TYR A 23 8.65 0.97 1.69
CA TYR A 23 8.60 0.81 3.15
C TYR A 23 10.01 0.75 3.77
N ARG A 24 10.95 0.02 3.16
CA ARG A 24 12.37 0.01 3.57
C ARG A 24 13.01 1.39 3.50
N LYS A 25 12.66 2.18 2.49
CA LYS A 25 13.14 3.56 2.31
C LYS A 25 12.45 4.58 3.24
N LYS A 26 11.56 4.14 4.15
CA LYS A 26 10.71 5.00 5.00
C LYS A 26 9.94 6.05 4.20
N THR A 27 9.54 5.68 2.98
CA THR A 27 8.81 6.58 2.10
C THR A 27 7.42 6.82 2.69
N VAL A 28 6.95 8.07 2.67
CA VAL A 28 5.62 8.42 3.18
C VAL A 28 4.57 7.63 2.40
N HIS A 29 3.60 7.03 3.11
CA HIS A 29 2.52 6.23 2.51
C HIS A 29 1.85 6.95 1.33
N ARG A 30 1.76 8.29 1.37
CA ARG A 30 1.21 9.16 0.31
C ARG A 30 1.95 9.02 -1.01
N GLU A 31 3.27 8.97 -0.99
CA GLU A 31 4.05 8.88 -2.22
C GLU A 31 3.99 7.47 -2.80
N VAL A 32 3.94 6.46 -1.93
CA VAL A 32 3.74 5.07 -2.33
C VAL A 32 2.36 4.88 -2.97
N ALA A 33 1.33 5.45 -2.36
CA ALA A 33 -0.03 5.51 -2.89
C ALA A 33 -0.07 6.21 -4.25
N ALA A 34 0.56 7.37 -4.40
CA ALA A 34 0.66 8.08 -5.66
C ALA A 34 1.37 7.26 -6.75
N LYS A 35 2.46 6.57 -6.39
CA LYS A 35 3.30 5.80 -7.32
C LYS A 35 2.63 4.49 -7.76
N LEU A 36 1.90 3.84 -6.85
CA LEU A 36 1.10 2.65 -7.13
C LEU A 36 -0.28 2.99 -7.70
N LYS A 37 -0.64 4.29 -7.83
CA LYS A 37 -1.99 4.77 -8.13
C LYS A 37 -3.07 4.09 -7.26
N ARG A 38 -2.73 3.83 -6.00
CA ARG A 38 -3.61 3.24 -4.99
C ARG A 38 -3.95 4.26 -3.93
N THR A 39 -5.00 4.00 -3.17
CA THR A 39 -5.33 4.80 -2.00
C THR A 39 -4.37 4.49 -0.86
N LEU A 40 -4.10 5.50 -0.01
CA LEU A 40 -3.37 5.36 1.24
C LEU A 40 -3.88 4.16 2.05
N ASN A 41 -5.19 4.08 2.20
CA ASN A 41 -5.85 3.03 2.96
C ASN A 41 -5.54 1.63 2.40
N ALA A 42 -5.49 1.46 1.07
CA ALA A 42 -5.14 0.18 0.46
C ALA A 42 -3.67 -0.18 0.70
N VAL A 43 -2.76 0.80 0.59
CA VAL A 43 -1.33 0.65 0.89
C VAL A 43 -1.12 0.24 2.36
N GLU A 44 -1.81 0.90 3.29
CA GLU A 44 -1.73 0.63 4.71
C GLU A 44 -2.32 -0.72 5.09
N SER A 45 -3.51 -1.05 4.58
CA SER A 45 -4.12 -2.38 4.76
C SER A 45 -3.17 -3.46 4.25
N LYS A 46 -2.62 -3.31 3.04
CA LYS A 46 -1.73 -4.31 2.47
C LYS A 46 -0.41 -4.43 3.21
N ALA A 47 0.18 -3.31 3.61
CA ALA A 47 1.40 -3.32 4.38
C ALA A 47 1.19 -3.94 5.76
N THR A 48 0.00 -3.80 6.35
CA THR A 48 -0.38 -4.47 7.61
C THR A 48 -0.54 -5.97 7.40
N GLU A 49 -1.23 -6.39 6.34
CA GLU A 49 -1.34 -7.80 5.95
C GLU A 49 0.04 -8.45 5.69
N LEU A 50 0.99 -7.70 5.11
CA LEU A 50 2.35 -8.15 4.81
C LEU A 50 3.31 -8.02 6.00
N GLY A 51 2.86 -7.50 7.15
CA GLY A 51 3.70 -7.26 8.33
C GLY A 51 4.82 -6.22 8.11
N LEU A 52 4.66 -5.34 7.10
CA LEU A 52 5.62 -4.28 6.77
C LEU A 52 5.43 -3.03 7.63
N THR A 53 4.22 -2.81 8.16
CA THR A 53 4.01 -1.78 9.19
C THR A 53 4.41 -2.37 10.52
N LYS A 54 5.40 -1.72 11.15
CA LYS A 54 5.75 -1.99 12.53
C LYS A 54 4.59 -1.44 13.35
N LYS A 55 3.72 -2.31 13.87
CA LYS A 55 2.82 -1.97 14.97
C LYS A 55 3.68 -1.24 16.01
N ARG A 56 3.54 0.09 16.10
CA ARG A 56 4.14 0.82 17.21
C ARG A 56 3.22 0.53 18.37
N ASN A 57 3.62 -0.45 19.18
CA ASN A 57 3.05 -0.71 20.49
C ASN A 57 2.99 0.59 21.30
#